data_AF-A0A2V8DEB8-F1
#
_entry.id   AF-A0A2V8DEB8-F1
#
_cell.length_a   1.000
_cell.length_b   1.000
_cell.length_c   1.000
_cell.angle_alpha   90.00
_cell.angle_beta   90.00
_cell.angle_gamma   90.00
#
_symmetry.space_group_name_H-M   'P 1'
#
loop_
_entity.id
_entity.type
_entity.pdbx_description
1 polymer ?
#
loop_
_entity_poly.entity_id
_entity_poly.type
_entity_poly.pdbx_seq_one_letter_code
_entity_poly.pdbx_strand_id
1 'polypeptide(L)'
;MLWLVEDGVLTLGYQSSSYLTDRVPDLGLADLPFLFSNAINARAAMDGKLGQVLTARIEAGMNYRILGYFENGFRHISNRLRPIHTPADVKGMTIRVLPSKVQVRTFELLGANPRVMDLSEVIDAVKAGTLDAQENPFANTVT
;
A
#
# COMPACT_ATOMS: atom_id res chain seq x y z
N MET A 1 7.90 1.83 12.60
CA MET A 1 8.25 0.44 12.96
C MET A 1 9.61 0.04 12.41
N LEU A 2 9.85 0.05 11.09
CA LEU A 2 11.12 -0.45 10.53
C LEU A 2 12.39 0.28 11.02
N TRP A 3 12.32 1.59 11.28
CA TRP A 3 13.45 2.33 11.86
C TRP A 3 13.87 1.79 13.23
N LEU A 4 12.94 1.28 14.05
CA LEU A 4 13.27 0.65 15.34
C LEU A 4 14.07 -0.63 15.15
N VAL A 5 13.83 -1.35 14.06
CA VAL A 5 14.62 -2.54 13.69
C VAL A 5 15.98 -2.13 13.16
N GLU A 6 16.01 -1.09 12.31
CA GLU A 6 17.22 -0.53 11.72
C GLU A 6 18.21 -0.01 12.77
N ASP A 7 17.70 0.59 13.85
CA ASP A 7 18.48 1.13 14.97
C ASP A 7 18.76 0.07 16.07
N GLY A 8 18.28 -1.17 15.90
CA GLY A 8 18.49 -2.26 16.87
C GLY A 8 17.67 -2.16 18.15
N VAL A 9 16.66 -1.28 18.21
CA VAL A 9 15.71 -1.19 19.34
C VAL A 9 14.76 -2.39 19.35
N LEU A 10 14.32 -2.85 18.18
CA LEU A 10 13.52 -4.06 18.01
C LEU A 10 14.29 -5.10 17.19
N THR A 11 14.15 -6.38 17.52
CA THR A 11 14.79 -7.47 16.75
C THR A 11 14.08 -7.75 15.43
N LEU A 12 12.76 -7.56 15.37
CA LEU A 12 11.94 -7.91 14.22
C LEU A 12 10.78 -6.92 14.06
N GLY A 13 10.39 -6.69 12.82
CA GLY A 13 9.20 -5.92 12.47
C GLY A 13 8.69 -6.34 11.10
N TYR A 14 7.43 -6.00 10.81
CA TYR A 14 6.86 -6.14 9.48
C TYR A 14 6.20 -4.82 9.08
N GLN A 15 6.16 -4.54 7.78
CA GLN A 15 5.55 -3.34 7.23
C GLN A 15 5.14 -3.59 5.78
N SER A 16 4.09 -2.91 5.30
CA SER A 16 3.71 -2.94 3.89
C SER A 16 4.77 -2.23 3.03
N SER A 17 5.07 -2.80 1.85
CA SER A 17 6.11 -2.31 0.94
C SER A 17 5.94 -0.84 0.55
N SER A 18 4.70 -0.35 0.42
CA SER A 18 4.42 1.02 0.02
C SER A 18 5.07 2.06 0.94
N TYR A 19 5.18 1.76 2.25
CA TYR A 19 5.85 2.62 3.25
C TYR A 19 7.35 2.79 3.06
N LEU A 20 7.98 1.99 2.20
CA LEU A 20 9.39 2.08 1.88
C LEU A 20 9.67 2.73 0.53
N THR A 21 8.66 3.07 -0.26
CA THR A 21 8.86 3.52 -1.66
C THR A 21 9.60 4.85 -1.79
N ASP A 22 9.55 5.73 -0.78
CA ASP A 22 10.34 6.96 -0.78
C ASP A 22 11.85 6.69 -0.59
N ARG A 23 12.23 5.60 0.08
CA ARG A 23 13.62 5.18 0.27
C ARG A 23 14.09 4.17 -0.79
N VAL A 24 13.17 3.34 -1.28
CA VAL A 24 13.41 2.28 -2.28
C VAL A 24 12.36 2.36 -3.38
N PRO A 25 12.52 3.28 -4.37
CA PRO A 25 11.50 3.54 -5.39
C PRO A 25 11.10 2.32 -6.23
N ASP A 26 12.00 1.34 -6.41
CA ASP A 26 11.73 0.07 -7.11
C ASP A 26 10.53 -0.69 -6.51
N LEU A 27 10.24 -0.51 -5.22
CA LEU A 27 9.07 -1.13 -4.57
C LEU A 27 7.74 -0.62 -5.13
N GLY A 28 7.72 0.54 -5.79
CA GLY A 28 6.55 1.05 -6.48
C GLY A 28 6.06 0.13 -7.60
N LEU A 29 6.90 -0.80 -8.09
CA LEU A 29 6.47 -1.84 -9.01
C LEU A 29 5.34 -2.69 -8.41
N ALA A 30 5.44 -3.05 -7.12
CA ALA A 30 4.42 -3.85 -6.44
C ALA A 30 3.11 -3.08 -6.19
N ASP A 31 3.15 -1.75 -6.28
CA ASP A 31 1.98 -0.88 -6.15
C ASP A 31 1.26 -0.63 -7.49
N LEU A 32 1.77 -1.13 -8.62
CA LEU A 32 1.13 -0.94 -9.91
C LEU A 32 -0.26 -1.59 -9.94
N PRO A 33 -1.30 -0.86 -10.39
CA PRO A 33 -2.64 -1.40 -10.46
C PRO A 33 -2.70 -2.54 -11.48
N PHE A 34 -3.40 -3.62 -11.12
CA PHE A 34 -3.65 -4.79 -11.97
C PHE A 34 -2.39 -5.54 -12.44
N LEU A 35 -1.24 -5.37 -11.75
CA LEU A 35 -0.01 -6.11 -12.08
C LEU A 35 -0.19 -7.64 -12.00
N PHE A 36 -0.96 -8.12 -11.02
CA PHE A 36 -1.22 -9.53 -10.81
C PHE A 36 -2.70 -9.86 -11.05
N SER A 37 -2.95 -10.95 -11.78
CA SER A 37 -4.30 -11.43 -12.08
C SER A 37 -4.93 -12.24 -10.94
N ASN A 38 -4.12 -12.81 -10.03
CA ASN A 38 -4.58 -13.56 -8.88
C ASN A 38 -3.47 -13.70 -7.81
N ALA A 39 -3.85 -14.16 -6.61
CA ALA A 39 -2.95 -14.25 -5.47
C ALA A 39 -1.85 -15.31 -5.66
N ILE A 40 -2.15 -16.41 -6.37
CA ILE A 40 -1.17 -17.47 -6.64
C ILE A 40 0.00 -16.91 -7.46
N ASN A 41 -0.31 -16.15 -8.52
CA ASN A 41 0.70 -15.51 -9.36
C ASN A 41 1.48 -14.43 -8.60
N ALA A 42 0.81 -13.64 -7.74
CA ALA A 42 1.47 -12.64 -6.90
C ALA A 42 2.46 -13.30 -5.93
N ARG A 43 2.03 -14.35 -5.21
CA ARG A 43 2.89 -15.13 -4.30
C ARG A 43 4.07 -15.75 -5.03
N ALA A 44 3.83 -16.44 -6.14
CA ALA A 44 4.91 -17.05 -6.93
C ALA A 44 5.94 -16.02 -7.44
N ALA A 45 5.51 -14.81 -7.79
CA ALA A 45 6.43 -13.73 -8.17
C ALA A 45 7.26 -13.24 -6.98
N MET A 46 6.63 -13.01 -5.83
CA MET A 46 7.29 -12.56 -4.60
C MET A 46 8.21 -13.62 -3.99
N ASP A 47 7.87 -14.91 -4.11
CA ASP A 47 8.75 -16.02 -3.70
C ASP A 47 9.88 -16.27 -4.71
N GLY A 48 9.73 -15.73 -5.92
CA GLY A 48 10.66 -15.91 -7.04
C GLY A 48 11.60 -14.73 -7.26
N LYS A 49 11.97 -14.54 -8.54
CA LYS A 49 12.96 -13.55 -8.97
C LYS A 49 12.57 -12.12 -8.60
N LEU A 50 11.28 -11.77 -8.63
CA LEU A 50 10.85 -10.42 -8.28
C LEU A 50 11.16 -10.12 -6.81
N GLY A 51 10.74 -10.97 -5.87
CA GLY A 51 11.04 -10.75 -4.46
C GLY A 51 12.53 -10.75 -4.15
N GLN A 52 13.34 -11.59 -4.82
CA GLN A 52 14.80 -11.55 -4.70
C GLN A 52 15.39 -10.20 -5.10
N VAL A 53 14.94 -9.63 -6.23
CA VAL A 53 15.38 -8.30 -6.70
C VAL A 53 14.95 -7.22 -5.71
N LEU A 54 13.70 -7.24 -5.25
CA LEU A 54 13.20 -6.24 -4.30
C LEU A 54 13.92 -6.35 -2.96
N THR A 55 14.20 -7.55 -2.47
CA THR A 55 15.00 -7.77 -1.26
C THR A 55 16.39 -7.17 -1.41
N ALA A 56 17.09 -7.44 -2.50
CA ALA A 56 18.41 -6.89 -2.74
C ALA A 56 18.41 -5.34 -2.81
N ARG A 57 17.35 -4.75 -3.40
CA ARG A 57 17.16 -3.29 -3.43
C ARG A 57 16.93 -2.70 -2.03
N ILE A 58 16.13 -3.38 -1.20
CA ILE A 58 15.90 -2.95 0.17
C ILE A 58 17.20 -3.05 0.98
N GLU A 59 17.83 -4.22 1.00
CA GLU A 59 19.02 -4.46 1.85
C GLU A 59 20.24 -3.65 1.43
N ALA A 60 20.31 -3.15 0.19
CA ALA A 60 21.39 -2.28 -0.26
C ALA A 60 21.43 -0.91 0.46
N GLY A 61 20.31 -0.47 1.05
CA GLY A 61 20.18 0.86 1.66
C GLY A 61 19.64 0.85 3.10
N MET A 62 19.58 -0.30 3.74
CA MET A 62 18.92 -0.50 5.05
C MET A 62 19.80 -1.33 5.98
N ASN A 63 19.76 -1.02 7.28
CA ASN A 63 20.45 -1.81 8.30
C ASN A 63 19.57 -2.94 8.88
N TYR A 64 18.96 -3.75 8.02
CA TYR A 64 18.22 -4.95 8.42
C TYR A 64 18.18 -5.98 7.28
N ARG A 65 17.81 -7.21 7.63
CA ARG A 65 17.62 -8.31 6.67
C ARG A 65 16.15 -8.60 6.44
N ILE A 66 15.79 -8.92 5.20
CA ILE A 66 14.44 -9.36 4.84
C ILE A 66 14.35 -10.87 5.03
N LEU A 67 13.48 -11.30 5.94
CA LEU A 67 13.27 -12.73 6.22
C LEU A 67 12.29 -13.39 5.25
N GLY A 68 11.42 -12.60 4.62
CA GLY A 68 10.41 -13.08 3.68
C GLY A 68 9.30 -12.06 3.46
N TYR A 69 8.36 -12.39 2.59
CA TYR A 69 7.21 -11.56 2.28
C TYR A 69 5.93 -12.16 2.86
N PHE A 70 5.14 -11.33 3.54
CA PHE A 70 3.76 -11.64 3.86
C PHE A 70 2.82 -11.04 2.82
N GLU A 71 1.63 -11.62 2.71
CA GLU A 71 0.57 -11.09 1.88
C GLU A 71 -0.40 -10.26 2.72
N ASN A 72 -0.62 -9.00 2.33
CA ASN A 72 -1.72 -8.21 2.85
C ASN A 72 -3.04 -8.54 2.13
N GLY A 73 -2.96 -8.72 0.81
CA GLY A 73 -4.07 -9.11 -0.06
C GLY A 73 -4.35 -8.10 -1.18
N PHE A 74 -5.29 -8.43 -2.06
CA PHE A 74 -5.81 -7.48 -3.05
C PHE A 74 -6.59 -6.37 -2.37
N ARG A 75 -6.46 -5.15 -2.90
CA ARG A 75 -7.01 -3.94 -2.30
C ARG A 75 -8.36 -3.61 -2.94
N HIS A 76 -9.32 -3.20 -2.12
CA HIS A 76 -10.67 -2.84 -2.50
C HIS A 76 -11.00 -1.45 -1.99
N ILE A 77 -11.72 -0.66 -2.78
CA ILE A 77 -12.15 0.69 -2.40
C ILE A 77 -13.42 0.58 -1.56
N SER A 78 -13.43 1.18 -0.38
CA SER A 78 -14.65 1.47 0.40
C SER A 78 -14.86 2.97 0.48
N ASN A 79 -16.12 3.41 0.53
CA ASN A 79 -16.46 4.83 0.62
C ASN A 79 -17.85 5.03 1.25
N ARG A 80 -18.10 6.23 1.77
CA ARG A 80 -19.38 6.61 2.39
C ARG A 80 -20.39 7.27 1.44
N LEU A 81 -20.03 7.50 0.19
CA LEU A 81 -20.80 8.34 -0.74
C LEU A 81 -21.77 7.54 -1.59
N ARG A 82 -21.27 6.51 -2.29
CA ARG A 82 -22.03 5.79 -3.33
C ARG A 82 -21.34 4.47 -3.73
N PRO A 83 -22.07 3.51 -4.30
CA PRO A 83 -21.47 2.36 -4.98
C PRO A 83 -20.50 2.79 -6.08
N ILE A 84 -19.44 2.01 -6.28
CA ILE A 84 -18.45 2.18 -7.35
C ILE A 84 -18.61 1.01 -8.32
N HIS A 85 -19.07 1.28 -9.54
CA HIS A 85 -19.24 0.28 -10.60
C HIS A 85 -18.26 0.52 -11.76
N THR A 86 -17.85 1.77 -11.96
CA THR A 86 -16.92 2.17 -13.02
C THR A 86 -15.83 3.07 -12.47
N PRO A 87 -14.68 3.19 -13.16
CA PRO A 87 -13.64 4.16 -12.81
C PRO A 87 -14.14 5.60 -12.66
N ALA A 88 -15.19 6.01 -13.37
CA ALA A 88 -15.73 7.37 -13.28
C ALA A 88 -16.37 7.67 -11.90
N ASP A 89 -16.81 6.63 -11.18
CA ASP A 89 -17.52 6.79 -9.92
C ASP A 89 -16.61 7.32 -8.81
N VAL A 90 -15.28 7.15 -8.90
CA VAL A 90 -14.33 7.67 -7.90
C VAL A 90 -13.99 9.15 -8.10
N LYS A 91 -14.45 9.77 -9.19
CA LYS A 91 -14.16 11.16 -9.50
C LYS A 91 -14.59 12.09 -8.36
N GLY A 92 -13.68 12.98 -7.96
CA GLY A 92 -13.86 13.97 -6.90
C GLY A 92 -13.80 13.42 -5.47
N MET A 93 -13.70 12.09 -5.28
CA MET A 93 -13.59 11.52 -3.94
C MET A 93 -12.24 11.88 -3.30
N THR A 94 -12.26 12.34 -2.06
CA THR A 94 -11.06 12.43 -1.24
C THR A 94 -10.73 11.04 -0.71
N ILE A 95 -9.71 10.39 -1.29
CA ILE A 95 -9.34 9.01 -0.99
C ILE A 95 -8.02 8.94 -0.26
N ARG A 96 -7.94 8.16 0.82
CA ARG A 96 -6.65 7.90 1.47
C ARG A 96 -5.87 6.86 0.69
N VAL A 97 -4.57 7.09 0.55
CA VAL A 97 -3.60 6.13 -0.01
C VAL A 97 -2.40 5.94 0.93
N LEU A 98 -1.67 4.85 0.74
CA LEU A 98 -0.36 4.66 1.38
C LEU A 98 0.66 5.66 0.81
N PRO A 99 1.80 5.90 1.48
CA PRO A 99 2.87 6.78 0.97
C PRO A 99 3.58 6.15 -0.24
N SER A 100 2.89 6.12 -1.37
CA SER A 100 3.36 5.58 -2.65
C SER A 100 2.96 6.51 -3.78
N LYS A 101 3.97 7.00 -4.51
CA LYS A 101 3.75 7.86 -5.67
C LYS A 101 2.92 7.17 -6.75
N VAL A 102 3.00 5.85 -6.86
CA VAL A 102 2.21 5.04 -7.80
C VAL A 102 0.74 5.04 -7.41
N GLN A 103 0.42 4.84 -6.13
CA GLN A 103 -0.96 4.88 -5.65
C GLN A 103 -1.56 6.29 -5.79
N VAL A 104 -0.82 7.33 -5.38
CA VAL A 104 -1.21 8.74 -5.57
C VAL A 104 -1.53 8.99 -7.04
N ARG A 105 -0.59 8.66 -7.95
CA ARG A 105 -0.77 8.91 -9.37
C ARG A 105 -1.95 8.13 -9.96
N THR A 106 -2.17 6.90 -9.51
CA THR A 106 -3.29 6.07 -9.96
C THR A 106 -4.62 6.76 -9.66
N PHE A 107 -4.83 7.24 -8.44
CA PHE A 107 -6.09 7.89 -8.06
C PHE A 107 -6.26 9.29 -8.64
N GLU A 108 -5.18 10.05 -8.83
CA GLU A 108 -5.23 11.29 -9.61
C GLU A 108 -5.72 11.06 -11.04
N LEU A 109 -5.19 10.02 -11.72
CA LEU A 109 -5.58 9.67 -13.08
C LEU A 109 -7.04 9.20 -13.18
N LEU A 110 -7.57 8.62 -12.10
CA LEU A 110 -8.99 8.27 -11.97
C LEU A 110 -9.87 9.49 -11.61
N GLY A 111 -9.28 10.68 -11.42
CA GLY A 111 -9.99 11.91 -11.11
C GLY A 111 -10.39 12.05 -9.63
N ALA A 112 -9.84 11.22 -8.75
CA ALA A 112 -9.98 11.36 -7.30
C ALA A 112 -8.94 12.34 -6.73
N ASN A 113 -9.09 12.68 -5.45
CA ASN A 113 -8.19 13.56 -4.71
C ASN A 113 -7.45 12.74 -3.63
N PRO A 114 -6.34 12.06 -3.99
CA PRO A 114 -5.63 11.21 -3.05
C PRO A 114 -4.97 12.02 -1.91
N ARG A 115 -5.03 11.49 -0.69
CA ARG A 115 -4.30 12.00 0.48
C ARG A 115 -3.44 10.88 1.06
N VAL A 116 -2.13 11.14 1.16
CA VAL A 116 -1.22 10.25 1.86
C VAL A 116 -1.46 10.39 3.36
N MET A 117 -1.76 9.29 4.04
CA MET A 117 -2.07 9.30 5.47
C MET A 117 -1.69 7.97 6.11
N ASP A 118 -1.25 7.97 7.37
CA ASP A 118 -0.97 6.71 8.06
C ASP A 118 -2.27 5.98 8.41
N LEU A 119 -2.22 4.64 8.51
CA LEU A 119 -3.40 3.84 8.82
C LEU A 119 -3.99 4.19 10.18
N SER A 120 -3.15 4.55 11.16
CA SER A 120 -3.59 4.96 12.49
C SER A 120 -4.52 6.18 12.49
N GLU A 121 -4.37 7.06 11.49
CA GLU A 121 -5.18 8.28 11.35
C GLU A 121 -6.47 8.04 10.53
N VAL A 122 -6.51 6.96 9.73
CA VAL A 122 -7.64 6.66 8.82
C VAL A 122 -8.93 6.39 9.58
N ILE A 123 -8.85 5.63 10.67
CA ILE A 123 -10.03 5.22 11.44
C ILE A 123 -10.79 6.45 11.93
N ASP A 124 -10.08 7.42 12.50
CA ASP A 124 -10.69 8.64 13.02
C ASP A 124 -11.18 9.55 11.90
N ALA A 125 -10.45 9.67 10.79
CA ALA A 125 -10.87 10.44 9.63
C ALA A 125 -12.15 9.90 8.97
N VAL A 126 -12.28 8.56 8.88
CA VAL A 126 -13.49 7.89 8.39
C VAL A 126 -14.67 8.16 9.33
N LYS A 127 -14.48 7.98 10.64
CA LYS A 127 -15.53 8.27 11.65
C LYS A 127 -15.97 9.73 11.66
N ALA A 128 -15.03 10.65 11.50
CA ALA A 128 -15.31 12.08 11.43
C ALA A 128 -15.91 12.53 10.08
N GLY A 129 -15.94 11.64 9.08
CA GLY A 129 -16.43 11.95 7.74
C GLY A 129 -15.53 12.90 6.94
N THR A 130 -14.31 13.16 7.40
CA THR A 130 -13.35 14.06 6.71
C THR A 130 -12.66 13.39 5.52
N LEU A 131 -12.79 12.05 5.43
CA LEU A 131 -12.36 11.23 4.31
C LEU A 131 -13.58 10.65 3.59
N ASP A 132 -13.58 10.66 2.25
CA ASP A 132 -14.68 10.06 1.48
C ASP A 132 -14.48 8.56 1.29
N ALA A 133 -13.23 8.15 1.05
CA ALA A 133 -12.88 6.79 0.68
C ALA A 133 -11.52 6.35 1.23
N GLN A 134 -11.35 5.04 1.36
CA GLN A 134 -10.06 4.40 1.57
C GLN A 134 -9.98 3.16 0.68
N GLU A 135 -8.79 2.61 0.52
CA GLU A 135 -8.60 1.33 -0.16
C GLU A 135 -7.70 0.41 0.67
N ASN A 136 -8.09 -0.85 0.80
CA ASN A 136 -7.36 -1.87 1.56
C ASN A 136 -7.87 -3.28 1.23
N PRO A 137 -7.12 -4.33 1.59
CA PRO A 137 -7.66 -5.68 1.65
C PRO A 137 -8.73 -5.78 2.72
N PHE A 138 -9.66 -6.73 2.56
CA PHE A 138 -10.82 -6.87 3.45
C PHE A 138 -10.44 -6.93 4.94
N ALA A 139 -9.34 -7.58 5.29
CA ALA A 139 -8.88 -7.70 6.68
C ALA A 139 -8.55 -6.35 7.35
N ASN A 140 -8.26 -5.31 6.55
CA ASN A 140 -7.89 -3.97 7.03
C ASN A 140 -8.91 -2.90 6.63
N THR A 141 -10.02 -3.27 6.00
CA THR A 141 -11.03 -2.32 5.55
C THR A 141 -11.79 -1.78 6.74
N VAL A 142 -11.91 -0.45 6.79
CA VAL A 142 -12.73 0.28 7.76
C VAL A 142 -13.90 0.90 7.01
N THR A 143 -15.10 0.83 7.60
CA THR A 143 -16.36 1.37 7.05
C THR A 143 -17.11 2.12 8.13
#